data_AF-A0A3B9ESU3-F1
#
_entry.id   AF-A0A3B9ESU3-F1
#
_cell.length_a   1.000
_cell.length_b   1.000
_cell.length_c   1.000
_cell.angle_alpha   90.00
_cell.angle_beta   90.00
_cell.angle_gamma   90.00
#
_symmetry.space_group_name_H-M   'P 1'
#
loop_
_entity.id
_entity.type
_entity.pdbx_description
1 polymer ?
#
loop_
_entity_poly.entity_id
_entity_poly.type
_entity_poly.pdbx_seq_one_letter_code
_entity_poly.pdbx_strand_id
1 'polypeptide(L)'
;MNRNSRPAITPVAIVGAGPGDPDLMTVKGLRRLMGADVVVYDKLVSDQILDLIPTGASRIFAGKQARNHHMPQEDINSLLVRLARSGRRVVRLKGGDPFVFGRGGEEALHLAAENIPFEIVPGITSSAACTAYAGIPLTHRGLAHSVRFITGHLAKEGSLDLDWDGLADPETTLVVYMGLTNLETICDQLIR
;
A
#
# COMPACT_ATOMS: atom_id res chain seq x y z
N MET A 1 24.57 -30.95 -11.10
CA MET A 1 23.45 -29.98 -10.99
C MET A 1 22.86 -30.09 -9.60
N ASN A 2 23.14 -29.13 -8.73
CA ASN A 2 22.82 -29.19 -7.30
C ASN A 2 21.36 -28.75 -7.09
N ARG A 3 20.43 -29.69 -6.87
CA ARG A 3 18.98 -29.44 -6.69
C ARG A 3 18.61 -29.03 -5.25
N ASN A 4 19.45 -28.25 -4.56
CA ASN A 4 19.23 -27.90 -3.15
C ASN A 4 19.45 -26.43 -2.78
N SER A 5 19.56 -25.52 -3.76
CA SER A 5 19.43 -24.10 -3.44
C SER A 5 17.97 -23.81 -3.11
N ARG A 6 17.66 -23.63 -1.81
CA ARG A 6 16.46 -22.87 -1.41
C ARG A 6 16.41 -21.63 -2.32
N PRO A 7 15.28 -21.32 -2.96
CA PRO A 7 15.20 -20.13 -3.81
C PRO A 7 15.74 -18.96 -2.98
N ALA A 8 16.69 -18.21 -3.54
CA ALA A 8 17.30 -17.09 -2.85
C ALA A 8 16.18 -16.16 -2.37
N ILE A 9 15.92 -16.18 -1.06
CA ILE A 9 14.87 -15.37 -0.47
C ILE A 9 15.32 -13.93 -0.65
N THR A 10 14.58 -13.14 -1.42
CA THR A 10 14.82 -11.71 -1.59
C THR A 10 14.87 -11.06 -0.21
N PRO A 11 15.92 -10.28 0.12
CA PRO A 11 16.12 -9.74 1.45
C PRO A 11 15.03 -8.76 1.84
N VAL A 12 14.41 -8.05 0.90
CA VAL A 12 13.26 -7.17 1.16
C VAL A 12 12.03 -7.64 0.38
N ALA A 13 10.89 -7.73 1.04
CA ALA A 13 9.59 -7.88 0.41
C ALA A 13 8.69 -6.70 0.77
N ILE A 14 8.19 -5.98 -0.23
CA ILE A 14 7.16 -4.94 -0.06
C ILE A 14 5.81 -5.62 -0.25
N VAL A 15 5.05 -5.76 0.83
CA VAL A 15 3.87 -6.62 0.90
C VAL A 15 2.62 -5.79 1.15
N GLY A 16 1.63 -5.94 0.29
CA GLY A 16 0.28 -5.46 0.53
C GLY A 16 -0.44 -6.30 1.57
N ALA A 17 -0.89 -5.65 2.64
CA ALA A 17 -1.63 -6.26 3.74
C ALA A 17 -3.11 -6.48 3.40
N GLY A 18 -3.63 -5.81 2.36
CA GLY A 18 -5.07 -5.74 2.14
C GLY A 18 -5.73 -4.61 2.94
N PRO A 19 -7.06 -4.47 2.87
CA PRO A 19 -7.79 -3.31 3.40
C PRO A 19 -7.97 -3.33 4.94
N GLY A 20 -7.66 -4.46 5.60
CA GLY A 20 -7.78 -4.61 7.05
C GLY A 20 -8.16 -6.02 7.49
N ASP A 21 -9.03 -6.71 6.74
CA ASP A 21 -9.38 -8.11 7.02
C ASP A 21 -8.17 -9.04 6.76
N PRO A 22 -7.70 -9.81 7.76
CA PRO A 22 -6.62 -10.78 7.60
C PRO A 22 -6.84 -11.81 6.50
N ASP A 23 -8.10 -12.19 6.23
CA ASP A 23 -8.43 -13.20 5.21
C ASP A 23 -8.27 -12.66 3.78
N LEU A 24 -8.13 -11.34 3.62
CA LEU A 24 -7.78 -10.71 2.35
C LEU A 24 -6.27 -10.59 2.12
N MET A 25 -5.44 -11.05 3.05
CA MET A 25 -4.01 -11.21 2.78
C MET A 25 -3.77 -12.26 1.72
N THR A 26 -2.87 -11.98 0.78
CA THR A 26 -2.49 -12.99 -0.20
C THR A 26 -1.68 -14.11 0.47
N VAL A 27 -1.81 -15.34 -0.03
CA VAL A 27 -1.02 -16.49 0.44
C VAL A 27 0.49 -16.21 0.37
N LYS A 28 0.94 -15.47 -0.66
CA LYS A 28 2.35 -15.05 -0.79
C LYS A 28 2.72 -14.01 0.28
N GLY A 29 1.84 -13.05 0.56
CA GLY A 29 2.06 -12.03 1.58
C GLY A 29 2.18 -12.65 2.98
N LEU A 30 1.26 -13.54 3.34
CA LEU A 30 1.32 -14.30 4.59
C LEU A 30 2.61 -15.12 4.70
N ARG A 31 3.00 -15.83 3.63
CA ARG A 31 4.25 -16.61 3.61
C ARG A 31 5.48 -15.72 3.85
N ARG A 32 5.53 -14.53 3.25
CA ARG A 32 6.62 -13.57 3.48
C ARG A 32 6.61 -13.04 4.91
N LEU A 33 5.43 -12.76 5.45
CA LEU A 33 5.26 -12.28 6.83
C LEU A 33 5.74 -13.32 7.85
N MET A 34 5.36 -14.59 7.68
CA MET A 34 5.77 -15.69 8.57
C MET A 34 7.29 -15.94 8.55
N GLY A 35 7.95 -15.62 7.43
CA GLY A 35 9.39 -15.78 7.26
C GLY A 35 10.21 -14.52 7.58
N ALA A 36 9.60 -13.46 8.11
CA ALA A 36 10.28 -12.20 8.36
C ALA A 36 11.13 -12.24 9.64
N ASP A 37 12.31 -11.62 9.60
CA ASP A 37 13.08 -11.31 10.81
C ASP A 37 12.68 -9.93 11.38
N VAL A 38 12.27 -9.03 10.50
CA VAL A 38 11.81 -7.68 10.85
C VAL A 38 10.68 -7.23 9.93
N VAL A 39 9.64 -6.66 10.53
CA VAL A 39 8.46 -6.12 9.84
C VAL A 39 8.41 -4.61 10.07
N VAL A 40 8.52 -3.84 8.98
CA VAL A 40 8.33 -2.39 8.96
C VAL A 40 6.92 -2.11 8.45
N TYR A 41 6.03 -1.58 9.28
CA TYR A 41 4.61 -1.43 8.95
C TYR A 41 4.12 0.02 9.08
N ASP A 42 3.14 0.40 8.26
CA ASP A 42 2.51 1.72 8.35
C ASP A 42 1.24 1.72 9.23
N LYS A 43 0.63 2.89 9.39
CA LYS A 43 -0.59 3.08 10.20
C LYS A 43 -1.82 2.37 9.63
N LEU A 44 -1.86 2.07 8.34
CA LEU A 44 -3.05 1.53 7.68
C LEU A 44 -3.16 0.00 7.81
N VAL A 45 -2.13 -0.66 8.33
CA VAL A 45 -2.19 -2.09 8.67
C VAL A 45 -3.03 -2.27 9.94
N SER A 46 -4.03 -3.15 9.88
CA SER A 46 -4.91 -3.44 11.01
C SER A 46 -4.21 -4.22 12.12
N ASP A 47 -4.67 -4.04 13.37
CA ASP A 47 -4.13 -4.78 14.52
C ASP A 47 -4.22 -6.30 14.33
N GLN A 48 -5.32 -6.78 13.75
CA GLN A 48 -5.52 -8.21 13.47
C GLN A 48 -4.46 -8.77 12.51
N ILE A 49 -4.00 -7.99 11.53
CA ILE A 49 -2.90 -8.39 10.64
C ILE A 49 -1.56 -8.30 11.37
N LEU A 50 -1.37 -7.30 12.24
CA LEU A 50 -0.16 -7.18 13.06
C LEU A 50 -0.03 -8.34 14.06
N ASP A 51 -1.14 -8.89 14.52
CA ASP A 51 -1.19 -10.07 15.40
C ASP A 51 -0.73 -11.35 14.69
N LEU A 52 -0.77 -11.39 13.36
CA LEU A 52 -0.18 -12.49 12.58
C LEU A 52 1.36 -12.45 12.61
N ILE A 53 1.99 -11.33 12.96
CA ILE A 53 3.46 -11.22 12.94
C ILE A 53 4.05 -12.18 13.98
N PRO A 54 4.96 -13.09 13.57
CA PRO A 54 5.57 -14.05 14.49
C PRO A 54 6.23 -13.36 15.68
N THR A 55 6.15 -13.97 16.86
CA THR A 55 6.74 -13.41 18.10
C THR A 55 8.25 -13.21 18.02
N GLY A 56 8.95 -13.99 17.18
CA GLY A 56 10.38 -13.84 16.94
C GLY A 56 10.77 -12.71 15.98
N ALA A 57 9.81 -12.07 15.30
CA ALA A 57 10.06 -11.00 14.36
C ALA A 57 9.99 -9.62 15.06
N SER A 58 10.99 -8.76 14.80
CA SER A 58 10.96 -7.38 15.29
C SER A 58 9.91 -6.56 14.55
N ARG A 59 9.14 -5.73 15.27
CA ARG A 59 8.13 -4.84 14.69
C ARG A 59 8.63 -3.39 14.74
N ILE A 60 8.65 -2.71 13.60
CA ILE A 60 9.04 -1.30 13.52
C ILE A 60 7.89 -0.53 12.88
N PHE A 61 7.32 0.39 13.66
CA PHE A 61 6.29 1.28 13.15
C PHE A 61 6.91 2.41 12.32
N ALA A 62 6.47 2.55 11.07
CA ALA A 62 6.89 3.60 10.15
C ALA A 62 5.95 4.83 10.18
N GLY A 63 5.01 4.89 11.13
CA GLY A 63 4.10 6.03 11.32
C GLY A 63 4.45 6.93 12.51
N LYS A 64 3.52 7.80 12.92
CA LYS A 64 3.70 8.77 14.01
C LYS A 64 3.92 8.09 15.37
N GLN A 65 5.11 8.18 15.95
CA GLN A 65 5.23 8.08 17.41
C GLN A 65 4.94 9.44 18.05
N ALA A 66 4.32 9.42 19.24
CA ALA A 66 3.94 10.61 19.98
C ALA A 66 5.13 11.59 20.09
N ARG A 67 4.92 12.83 19.66
CA ARG A 67 5.90 13.93 19.39
C ARG A 67 6.34 14.09 17.93
N ASN A 68 5.33 14.26 17.09
CA ASN A 68 5.22 15.37 16.13
C ASN A 68 6.17 15.52 14.93
N HIS A 69 6.74 14.46 14.38
CA HIS A 69 7.14 14.42 12.96
C HIS A 69 6.81 13.04 12.38
N HIS A 70 6.14 12.98 11.21
CA HIS A 70 6.05 11.72 10.45
C HIS A 70 7.48 11.27 10.13
N MET A 71 7.77 9.96 10.14
CA MET A 71 9.02 9.48 9.53
C MET A 71 8.97 9.88 8.05
N PRO A 72 9.85 10.77 7.58
CA PRO A 72 9.93 11.11 6.17
C PRO A 72 10.10 9.85 5.34
N GLN A 73 9.60 9.85 4.11
CA GLN A 73 9.71 8.68 3.24
C GLN A 73 11.18 8.28 3.02
N GLU A 74 12.08 9.25 2.94
CA GLU A 74 13.53 9.04 2.82
C GLU A 74 14.11 8.26 4.02
N ASP A 75 13.60 8.50 5.23
CA ASP A 75 14.02 7.78 6.43
C ASP A 75 13.52 6.33 6.42
N ILE A 76 12.28 6.10 5.95
CA ILE A 76 11.74 4.74 5.75
C ILE A 76 12.60 4.01 4.71
N ASN A 77 12.90 4.66 3.59
CA ASN A 77 13.72 4.09 2.52
C ASN A 77 15.11 3.70 3.05
N SER A 78 15.77 4.60 3.77
CA SER A 78 17.09 4.38 4.39
C SER A 78 17.05 3.27 5.44
N LEU A 79 15.97 3.18 6.23
CA LEU A 79 15.75 2.11 7.18
C LEU A 79 15.69 0.75 6.48
N LEU A 80 14.92 0.62 5.39
CA LEU A 80 14.82 -0.64 4.65
C LEU A 80 16.18 -1.11 4.12
N VAL A 81 16.98 -0.20 3.57
CA VAL A 81 18.34 -0.49 3.09
C VAL A 81 19.23 -0.96 4.25
N ARG A 82 19.21 -0.25 5.39
CA ARG A 82 20.00 -0.61 6.57
C ARG A 82 19.64 -2.00 7.10
N LEU A 83 18.34 -2.30 7.20
CA LEU A 83 17.87 -3.62 7.64
C LEU A 83 18.30 -4.73 6.67
N ALA A 84 18.16 -4.49 5.36
CA ALA A 84 18.59 -5.45 4.35
C ALA A 84 20.09 -5.72 4.39
N ARG A 85 20.92 -4.67 4.51
CA ARG A 85 22.39 -4.78 4.62
C ARG A 85 22.85 -5.54 5.86
N SER A 86 22.05 -5.56 6.91
CA SER A 86 22.34 -6.37 8.10
C SER A 86 22.01 -7.87 7.94
N GLY A 87 21.64 -8.32 6.73
CA GLY A 87 21.36 -9.72 6.42
C GLY A 87 20.01 -10.24 6.91
N ARG A 88 19.12 -9.34 7.37
CA ARG A 88 17.78 -9.68 7.84
C ARG A 88 16.80 -9.83 6.67
N ARG A 89 15.83 -10.74 6.81
CA ARG A 89 14.65 -10.84 5.95
C ARG A 89 13.65 -9.77 6.36
N VAL A 90 13.56 -8.73 5.56
CA VAL A 90 12.75 -7.54 5.81
C VAL A 90 11.41 -7.68 5.10
N VAL A 91 10.32 -7.45 5.83
CA VAL A 91 9.00 -7.21 5.24
C VAL A 91 8.62 -5.75 5.46
N ARG A 92 8.41 -5.01 4.37
CA ARG A 92 7.74 -3.71 4.38
C ARG A 92 6.25 -3.96 4.18
N LEU A 93 5.50 -4.00 5.27
CA LEU A 93 4.07 -4.28 5.26
C LEU A 93 3.30 -2.97 5.08
N LYS A 94 2.42 -2.92 4.07
CA LYS A 94 1.69 -1.71 3.68
C LYS A 94 0.19 -1.98 3.62
N GLY A 95 -0.62 -1.05 4.11
CA GLY A 95 -2.07 -1.15 3.95
C GLY A 95 -2.50 -1.18 2.47
N GLY A 96 -3.50 -1.99 2.13
CA GLY A 96 -3.99 -2.16 0.77
C GLY A 96 -2.98 -2.82 -0.16
N ASP A 97 -2.75 -2.21 -1.32
CA ASP A 97 -1.74 -2.61 -2.30
C ASP A 97 -0.53 -1.65 -2.27
N PRO A 98 0.72 -2.14 -2.36
CA PRO A 98 1.90 -1.29 -2.32
C PRO A 98 1.95 -0.17 -3.37
N PHE A 99 1.35 -0.39 -4.54
CA PHE A 99 1.43 0.48 -5.71
C PHE A 99 0.17 1.30 -5.98
N VAL A 100 -0.90 1.09 -5.21
CA VAL A 100 -2.11 1.94 -5.29
C VAL A 100 -2.04 3.01 -4.20
N PHE A 101 -1.55 4.21 -4.57
CA PHE A 101 -1.35 5.36 -3.66
C PHE A 101 -0.53 5.06 -2.40
N GLY A 102 0.22 3.95 -2.38
CA GLY A 102 0.98 3.48 -1.23
C GLY A 102 2.43 3.93 -1.18
N ARG A 103 2.95 4.64 -2.20
CA ARG A 103 4.38 5.01 -2.34
C ARG A 103 5.36 3.83 -2.41
N GLY A 104 4.88 2.61 -2.65
CA GLY A 104 5.76 1.44 -2.79
C GLY A 104 6.76 1.56 -3.95
N GLY A 105 6.41 2.34 -4.98
CA GLY A 105 7.31 2.62 -6.09
C GLY A 105 8.55 3.43 -5.68
N GLU A 106 8.39 4.41 -4.78
CA GLU A 106 9.51 5.20 -4.25
C GLU A 106 10.45 4.33 -3.40
N GLU A 107 9.86 3.48 -2.55
CA GLU A 107 10.60 2.50 -1.73
C GLU A 107 11.39 1.51 -2.62
N ALA A 108 10.75 1.00 -3.68
CA ALA A 108 11.36 0.08 -4.64
C ALA A 108 12.51 0.73 -5.45
N LEU A 109 12.32 1.96 -5.93
CA LEU A 109 13.35 2.71 -6.66
C LEU A 109 14.59 2.95 -5.79
N HIS A 110 14.38 3.30 -4.53
CA HIS A 110 15.49 3.51 -3.60
C HIS A 110 16.26 2.22 -3.31
N LEU A 111 15.56 1.09 -3.10
CA LEU A 111 16.20 -0.22 -2.95
C LEU A 111 17.00 -0.62 -4.20
N ALA A 112 16.46 -0.36 -5.38
CA ALA A 112 17.15 -0.60 -6.65
C ALA A 112 18.44 0.22 -6.77
N ALA A 113 18.37 1.53 -6.46
CA ALA A 113 19.52 2.42 -6.49
C ALA A 113 20.65 1.97 -5.54
N GLU A 114 20.29 1.38 -4.40
CA GLU A 114 21.23 0.86 -3.40
C GLU A 114 21.66 -0.60 -3.66
N ASN A 115 21.28 -1.17 -4.82
CA ASN A 115 21.54 -2.57 -5.22
C ASN A 115 21.04 -3.62 -4.22
N ILE A 116 19.92 -3.33 -3.54
CA ILE A 116 19.27 -4.27 -2.63
C ILE A 116 18.20 -5.07 -3.40
N PRO A 117 18.32 -6.40 -3.54
CA PRO A 117 17.29 -7.19 -4.20
C PRO A 117 15.98 -7.15 -3.41
N PHE A 118 14.88 -6.90 -4.10
CA PHE A 118 13.56 -6.85 -3.49
C PHE A 118 12.50 -7.54 -4.33
N GLU A 119 11.36 -7.84 -3.73
CA GLU A 119 10.16 -8.24 -4.45
C GLU A 119 8.95 -7.42 -4.01
N ILE A 120 7.99 -7.29 -4.92
CA ILE A 120 6.67 -6.74 -4.64
C ILE A 120 5.69 -7.90 -4.50
N VAL A 121 4.92 -7.90 -3.42
CA VAL A 121 3.80 -8.81 -3.21
C VAL A 121 2.52 -7.96 -3.22
N PRO A 122 1.70 -8.07 -4.27
CA PRO A 122 0.44 -7.33 -4.37
C PRO A 122 -0.49 -7.62 -3.20
N GLY A 123 -1.35 -6.65 -2.90
CA GLY A 123 -2.43 -6.76 -1.92
C GLY A 123 -3.78 -6.40 -2.53
N ILE A 124 -4.85 -6.76 -1.84
CA ILE A 124 -6.19 -6.28 -2.24
C ILE A 124 -6.30 -4.81 -1.85
N THR A 125 -6.44 -3.93 -2.85
CA THR A 125 -6.61 -2.50 -2.59
C THR A 125 -7.98 -2.18 -1.98
N SER A 126 -8.09 -1.08 -1.24
CA SER A 126 -9.33 -0.67 -0.59
C SER A 126 -10.47 -0.43 -1.60
N SER A 127 -10.19 0.08 -2.80
CA SER A 127 -11.24 0.25 -3.81
C SER A 127 -11.93 -1.05 -4.20
N ALA A 128 -11.21 -2.17 -4.28
CA ALA A 128 -11.81 -3.45 -4.62
C ALA A 128 -12.54 -4.07 -3.42
N ALA A 129 -11.93 -4.04 -2.24
CA ALA A 129 -12.50 -4.70 -1.08
C ALA A 129 -13.66 -3.93 -0.45
N CYS A 130 -13.50 -2.62 -0.21
CA CYS A 130 -14.54 -1.82 0.45
C CYS A 130 -15.84 -1.81 -0.36
N THR A 131 -15.72 -1.72 -1.69
CA THR A 131 -16.88 -1.71 -2.58
C THR A 131 -17.56 -3.08 -2.61
N ALA A 132 -16.79 -4.17 -2.71
CA ALA A 132 -17.32 -5.53 -2.61
C ALA A 132 -18.02 -5.78 -1.26
N TYR A 133 -17.42 -5.37 -0.14
CA TYR A 133 -17.98 -5.55 1.20
C TYR A 133 -19.23 -4.69 1.43
N ALA A 134 -19.34 -3.56 0.72
CA ALA A 134 -20.52 -2.70 0.72
C ALA A 134 -21.60 -3.14 -0.29
N GLY A 135 -21.37 -4.19 -1.08
CA GLY A 135 -22.30 -4.64 -2.13
C GLY A 135 -22.35 -3.72 -3.36
N ILE A 136 -21.30 -2.91 -3.57
CA ILE A 136 -21.19 -1.96 -4.68
C ILE A 136 -20.14 -2.52 -5.66
N PRO A 137 -20.50 -3.06 -6.82
CA PRO A 137 -19.51 -3.51 -7.79
C PRO A 137 -18.83 -2.31 -8.46
N LEU A 138 -17.51 -2.39 -8.66
CA LEU A 138 -16.77 -1.32 -9.37
C LEU A 138 -17.19 -1.19 -10.84
N THR A 139 -17.58 -2.28 -11.47
CA THR A 139 -18.08 -2.31 -12.85
C THR A 139 -19.38 -3.06 -12.92
N HIS A 140 -20.26 -2.62 -13.81
CA HIS A 140 -21.50 -3.34 -14.09
C HIS A 140 -21.93 -3.05 -15.52
N ARG A 141 -22.25 -4.09 -16.27
CA ARG A 141 -22.69 -3.97 -17.67
C ARG A 141 -23.93 -3.08 -17.74
N GLY A 142 -23.89 -2.04 -18.58
CA GLY A 142 -24.98 -1.08 -18.74
C GLY A 142 -25.09 -0.03 -17.64
N LEU A 143 -24.14 0.03 -16.68
CA LEU A 143 -24.02 1.11 -15.70
C LEU A 143 -22.64 1.78 -15.75
N ALA A 144 -21.57 0.98 -15.62
CA ALA A 144 -20.20 1.47 -15.65
C ALA A 144 -19.28 0.51 -16.41
N HIS A 145 -18.68 0.99 -17.49
CA HIS A 145 -17.72 0.24 -18.31
C HIS A 145 -16.26 0.67 -18.04
N SER A 146 -16.08 1.70 -17.22
CA SER A 146 -14.79 2.27 -16.82
C SER A 146 -14.74 2.46 -15.30
N VAL A 147 -13.52 2.43 -14.75
CA VAL A 147 -13.25 2.71 -13.33
C VAL A 147 -12.05 3.62 -13.26
N ARG A 148 -12.15 4.70 -12.47
CA ARG A 148 -11.04 5.63 -12.28
C ARG A 148 -10.69 5.75 -10.80
N PHE A 149 -9.43 5.52 -10.48
CA PHE A 149 -8.90 5.71 -9.14
C PHE A 149 -8.14 7.02 -9.08
N ILE A 150 -8.53 7.91 -8.16
CA ILE A 150 -7.86 9.19 -7.95
C ILE A 150 -7.47 9.37 -6.49
N THR A 151 -6.53 10.27 -6.23
CA THR A 151 -6.27 10.79 -4.88
C THR A 151 -6.96 12.14 -4.73
N GLY A 152 -7.75 12.29 -3.67
CA GLY A 152 -8.31 13.57 -3.23
C GLY A 152 -7.32 14.38 -2.38
N HIS A 153 -6.06 13.97 -2.30
CA HIS A 153 -4.97 14.72 -1.67
C HIS A 153 -3.78 14.80 -2.64
N LEU A 154 -3.39 16.02 -3.02
CA LEU A 154 -2.21 16.26 -3.86
C LEU A 154 -1.04 16.74 -3.00
N ALA A 155 0.18 16.40 -3.41
CA ALA A 155 1.41 16.76 -2.70
C ALA A 155 1.72 18.27 -2.72
N LYS A 156 1.04 19.05 -3.56
CA LYS A 156 1.14 20.52 -3.60
C LYS A 156 -0.07 21.13 -2.92
N GLU A 157 0.16 22.02 -1.96
CA GLU A 157 -0.88 22.88 -1.40
C GLU A 157 -1.44 23.79 -2.50
N GLY A 158 -2.76 23.83 -2.67
CA GLY A 158 -3.42 24.94 -3.37
C GLY A 158 -4.51 24.63 -4.38
N SER A 159 -4.69 23.41 -4.87
CA SER A 159 -5.92 22.99 -5.58
C SER A 159 -5.84 21.53 -5.99
N LEU A 160 -6.98 20.83 -5.95
CA LEU A 160 -7.17 19.58 -6.67
C LEU A 160 -7.26 19.91 -8.16
N ASP A 161 -6.11 20.06 -8.80
CA ASP A 161 -6.02 20.30 -10.25
C ASP A 161 -6.14 18.94 -10.97
N LEU A 162 -7.38 18.53 -11.19
CA LEU A 162 -7.76 17.28 -11.84
C LEU A 162 -8.60 17.61 -13.08
N ASP A 163 -8.62 16.68 -14.03
CA ASP A 163 -9.53 16.71 -15.18
C ASP A 163 -10.97 16.42 -14.72
N TRP A 164 -11.65 17.44 -14.21
CA TRP A 164 -13.00 17.32 -13.64
C TRP A 164 -14.05 16.88 -14.67
N ASP A 165 -13.97 17.42 -15.89
CA ASP A 165 -14.88 17.04 -16.98
C ASP A 165 -14.75 15.55 -17.30
N GLY A 166 -13.51 15.05 -17.40
CA GLY A 166 -13.28 13.63 -17.61
C GLY A 166 -13.62 12.76 -16.39
N LEU A 167 -13.63 13.31 -15.17
CA LEU A 167 -14.00 12.61 -13.94
C LEU A 167 -15.52 12.48 -13.75
N ALA A 168 -16.30 13.37 -14.35
CA ALA A 168 -17.76 13.41 -14.27
C ALA A 168 -18.47 12.52 -15.31
N ASP A 169 -17.74 11.62 -15.98
CA ASP A 169 -18.31 10.68 -16.95
C ASP A 169 -19.34 9.75 -16.27
N PRO A 170 -20.62 9.79 -16.70
CA PRO A 170 -21.69 9.00 -16.09
C PRO A 170 -21.53 7.49 -16.28
N GLU A 171 -20.69 7.03 -17.22
CA GLU A 171 -20.41 5.61 -17.44
C GLU A 171 -19.11 5.12 -16.76
N THR A 172 -18.54 5.93 -15.87
CA THR A 172 -17.33 5.64 -15.09
C THR A 172 -17.63 5.58 -13.58
N THR A 173 -17.22 4.50 -12.92
CA THR A 173 -17.17 4.47 -11.45
C THR A 173 -15.93 5.21 -10.96
N LEU A 174 -16.13 6.35 -10.31
CA LEU A 174 -15.07 7.13 -9.68
C LEU A 174 -14.80 6.64 -8.25
N VAL A 175 -13.55 6.26 -7.96
CA VAL A 175 -13.10 5.90 -6.59
C VAL A 175 -12.03 6.89 -6.12
N VAL A 176 -12.36 7.62 -5.05
CA VAL A 176 -11.51 8.66 -4.49
C VAL A 176 -10.82 8.17 -3.22
N TYR A 177 -9.50 8.02 -3.30
CA TYR A 177 -8.64 7.75 -2.15
C TYR A 177 -8.30 9.04 -1.43
N MET A 178 -8.18 9.02 -0.10
CA MET A 178 -7.76 10.18 0.71
C MET A 178 -8.58 11.47 0.45
N GLY A 179 -9.84 11.34 0.01
CA GLY A 179 -10.68 12.47 -0.39
C GLY A 179 -11.45 13.15 0.73
N LEU A 180 -11.51 12.56 1.93
CA LEU A 180 -12.41 13.01 2.99
C LEU A 180 -12.21 14.48 3.39
N THR A 181 -10.96 14.95 3.46
CA THR A 181 -10.64 16.34 3.80
C THR A 181 -11.12 17.34 2.74
N ASN A 182 -11.14 16.94 1.46
CA ASN A 182 -11.50 17.80 0.33
C ASN A 182 -12.86 17.40 -0.27
N LEU A 183 -13.70 16.70 0.49
CA LEU A 183 -14.94 16.11 -0.01
C LEU A 183 -15.87 17.16 -0.61
N GLU A 184 -16.06 18.28 0.07
CA GLU A 184 -16.90 19.40 -0.40
C GLU A 184 -16.42 19.92 -1.75
N THR A 185 -15.13 20.23 -1.88
CA THR A 185 -14.54 20.69 -3.15
C THR A 185 -14.69 19.65 -4.26
N ILE A 186 -14.52 18.36 -3.97
CA ILE A 186 -14.67 17.29 -4.96
C ILE A 186 -16.12 17.22 -5.44
N CYS A 187 -17.10 17.28 -4.53
CA CYS A 187 -18.51 17.31 -4.90
C CYS A 187 -18.86 18.55 -5.74
N ASP A 188 -18.41 19.73 -5.31
CA ASP A 188 -18.67 20.99 -6.01
C ASP A 188 -18.12 21.00 -7.44
N GLN A 189 -16.97 20.37 -7.68
CA GLN A 189 -16.38 20.31 -9.02
C GLN A 189 -17.08 19.27 -9.91
N LEU A 190 -17.58 18.17 -9.34
CA LEU A 190 -18.28 17.11 -10.10
C LEU A 190 -19.71 17.48 -10.49
N ILE A 191 -20.36 18.41 -9.78
CA ILE A 191 -21.75 18.82 -10.02
C ILE A 191 -21.85 19.99 -11.02
N ARG A 192 -20.76 20.71 -11.26
CA ARG A 192 -20.71 21.85 -12.20
C ARG A 192 -21.03 21.41 -13.63
#